data_AF-A0A067QUD1-F1
#
_entry.id   AF-A0A067QUD1-F1
#
_cell.length_a   1.000
_cell.length_b   1.000
_cell.length_c   1.000
_cell.angle_alpha   90.00
_cell.angle_beta   90.00
_cell.angle_gamma   90.00
#
_symmetry.space_group_name_H-M   'P 1'
#
loop_
_entity.id
_entity.type
_entity.pdbx_description
1 polymer ?
#
loop_
_entity_poly.entity_id
_entity_poly.type
_entity_poly.pdbx_seq_one_letter_code
_entity_poly.pdbx_strand_id
1 'polypeptide(L)'
;MIASTTNYNVKEQEPAAEDIQFRGMKQYLLAILSPNKNGTILDDIKFILYLIFLFVLIIVTLGNPPMWYWCKNHLNDSFMDARFHDCVAERTFKNLSTITQFWKFAETVMIDSIYGKSENDTHQAFVLQDSKLVGVPRLRQVRVRNDSCVVRQSLNRSIELCYEPYSHAYEDTKPFWPGNGTAWTYSTAEELGGSSYRGRFSKYGGGGYYEDLSLNRSEAIEKLLTLKNNQWITGRTRAIFLDLMVYNANNDAIFIVKLVFENIPRRGIYTHYFRRTVRLHQLVTAYHYFVAVCECMFVAFIFYYTIILIVVLKWEHVDSVFDVVGLPILLGYGYGVICFRIYGYVVIEPQILQNISEEKLGNFESFCFFQNLYNILESVFLMNVVWPQLCKYTSFKHASSLFKHWKEITAVSVVIIFIFVICLHVMNCRYCNYQF
;
A
#
# COMPACT_ATOMS: atom_id res chain seq x y z
N MET A 1 -79.44 -20.38 26.69
CA MET A 1 -78.68 -20.02 27.91
C MET A 1 -78.08 -18.65 27.68
N ILE A 2 -78.48 -17.70 28.55
CA ILE A 2 -77.78 -16.52 29.11
C ILE A 2 -76.28 -16.49 28.73
N ALA A 3 -75.60 -15.43 28.30
CA ALA A 3 -75.50 -14.00 28.65
C ALA A 3 -74.52 -13.35 27.61
N SER A 4 -74.22 -12.06 27.48
CA SER A 4 -74.54 -10.79 28.13
C SER A 4 -73.91 -9.69 27.26
N THR A 5 -74.57 -8.55 27.18
CA THR A 5 -74.11 -7.25 26.66
C THR A 5 -72.99 -6.63 27.51
N THR A 6 -72.10 -5.81 26.92
CA THR A 6 -71.85 -4.41 27.32
C THR A 6 -70.79 -3.70 26.44
N ASN A 7 -71.11 -2.43 26.15
CA ASN A 7 -70.33 -1.41 25.45
C ASN A 7 -69.02 -1.01 26.16
N TYR A 8 -68.02 -0.61 25.37
CA TYR A 8 -67.03 0.39 25.79
C TYR A 8 -66.83 1.43 24.67
N ASN A 9 -67.20 2.68 24.96
CA ASN A 9 -66.78 3.87 24.22
C ASN A 9 -65.28 4.12 24.43
N VAL A 10 -64.53 4.37 23.36
CA VAL A 10 -63.18 4.93 23.43
C VAL A 10 -63.14 6.20 22.57
N LYS A 11 -62.67 7.28 23.20
CA LYS A 11 -62.57 8.66 22.72
C LYS A 11 -61.72 8.77 21.45
N GLU A 12 -62.16 9.59 20.49
CA GLU A 12 -61.29 10.17 19.47
C GLU A 12 -60.24 11.07 20.14
N GLN A 13 -58.98 10.84 19.80
CA GLN A 13 -57.83 11.58 20.31
C GLN A 13 -57.21 12.32 19.12
N GLU A 14 -57.25 13.66 19.15
CA GLU A 14 -56.59 14.53 18.16
C GLU A 14 -55.09 14.22 18.09
N PRO A 15 -54.48 14.10 16.89
CA PRO A 15 -53.05 13.86 16.77
C PRO A 15 -52.24 15.11 17.16
N ALA A 16 -51.20 14.89 17.96
CA ALA A 16 -50.27 15.90 18.47
C ALA A 16 -49.51 16.63 17.35
N ALA A 17 -49.18 17.91 17.59
CA ALA A 17 -48.56 18.82 16.62
C ALA A 17 -47.19 18.34 16.06
N GLU A 18 -46.46 17.46 16.75
CA GLU A 18 -45.22 16.84 16.24
C GLU A 18 -45.47 15.88 15.05
N ASP A 19 -46.62 15.19 15.05
CA ASP A 19 -46.99 14.22 14.03
C ASP A 19 -47.38 14.91 12.70
N ILE A 20 -47.81 16.17 12.80
CA ILE A 20 -48.13 17.06 11.67
C ILE A 20 -46.84 17.54 10.98
N GLN A 21 -45.79 17.85 11.75
CA GLN A 21 -44.50 18.30 11.22
C GLN A 21 -43.76 17.15 10.48
N PHE A 22 -43.82 15.93 11.03
CA PHE A 22 -43.32 14.73 10.36
C PHE A 22 -44.13 14.38 9.11
N ARG A 23 -45.46 14.60 9.11
CA ARG A 23 -46.32 14.45 7.91
C ARG A 23 -45.96 15.42 6.79
N GLY A 24 -45.69 16.68 7.12
CA GLY A 24 -45.28 17.69 6.14
C GLY A 24 -43.94 17.37 5.48
N MET A 25 -42.96 16.94 6.28
CA MET A 25 -41.65 16.51 5.78
C MET A 25 -41.74 15.19 4.99
N LYS A 26 -42.61 14.27 5.40
CA LYS A 26 -42.98 13.06 4.66
C LYS A 26 -43.59 13.41 3.29
N GLN A 27 -44.52 14.37 3.21
CA GLN A 27 -45.09 14.83 1.95
C GLN A 27 -44.06 15.53 1.06
N TYR A 28 -43.13 16.30 1.64
CA TYR A 28 -42.07 16.96 0.89
C TYR A 28 -41.04 15.95 0.32
N LEU A 29 -40.64 14.96 1.12
CA LEU A 29 -39.75 13.87 0.68
C LEU A 29 -40.45 12.92 -0.31
N LEU A 30 -41.72 12.58 -0.08
CA LEU A 30 -42.54 11.82 -1.05
C LEU A 30 -42.75 12.60 -2.35
N ALA A 31 -42.83 13.94 -2.33
CA ALA A 31 -42.91 14.74 -3.54
C ALA A 31 -41.58 14.76 -4.32
N ILE A 32 -40.44 14.68 -3.62
CA ILE A 32 -39.11 14.51 -4.24
C ILE A 32 -38.91 13.08 -4.78
N LEU A 33 -39.51 12.08 -4.12
CA LEU A 33 -39.33 10.66 -4.44
C LEU A 33 -40.41 10.07 -5.37
N SER A 34 -41.60 10.68 -5.45
CA SER A 34 -42.66 10.20 -6.34
C SER A 34 -42.36 10.62 -7.79
N PRO A 35 -42.38 9.68 -8.74
CA PRO A 35 -42.24 10.00 -10.15
C PRO A 35 -43.52 10.72 -10.60
N ASN A 36 -43.50 12.05 -10.57
CA ASN A 36 -44.54 12.84 -11.20
C ASN A 36 -44.49 12.60 -12.72
N LYS A 37 -45.57 12.84 -13.46
CA LYS A 37 -45.70 12.58 -14.92
C LYS A 37 -44.60 13.20 -15.82
N ASN A 38 -43.67 13.97 -15.25
CA ASN A 38 -42.40 14.45 -15.78
C ASN A 38 -41.20 13.60 -15.31
N GLY A 39 -41.27 12.27 -15.38
CA GLY A 39 -40.23 11.36 -14.86
C GLY A 39 -38.82 11.58 -15.45
N THR A 40 -38.71 12.21 -16.62
CA THR A 40 -37.44 12.56 -17.26
C THR A 40 -36.64 13.60 -16.48
N ILE A 41 -37.26 14.68 -16.01
CA ILE A 41 -36.53 15.81 -15.39
C ILE A 41 -35.86 15.40 -14.07
N LEU A 42 -36.54 14.59 -13.26
CA LEU A 42 -35.99 14.14 -11.98
C LEU A 42 -34.80 13.18 -12.18
N ASP A 43 -34.87 12.33 -13.21
CA ASP A 43 -33.79 11.41 -13.54
C ASP A 43 -32.60 12.14 -14.19
N ASP A 44 -32.86 13.20 -14.96
CA ASP A 44 -31.83 14.11 -15.48
C ASP A 44 -31.10 14.83 -14.33
N ILE A 45 -31.82 15.31 -13.31
CA ILE A 45 -31.20 15.94 -12.12
C ILE A 45 -30.32 14.94 -11.35
N LYS A 46 -30.81 13.70 -11.13
CA LYS A 46 -30.01 12.64 -10.47
C LYS A 46 -28.74 12.34 -11.26
N PHE A 47 -28.82 12.32 -12.59
CA PHE A 47 -27.67 12.10 -13.47
C PHE A 47 -26.66 13.25 -13.37
N ILE A 48 -27.11 14.51 -13.38
CA ILE A 48 -26.23 15.68 -13.21
C ILE A 48 -25.53 15.64 -11.84
N LEU A 49 -26.27 15.36 -10.75
CA LEU A 49 -25.69 15.24 -9.42
C LEU A 49 -24.63 14.13 -9.36
N TYR A 50 -24.89 13.00 -10.03
CA TYR A 50 -23.93 11.92 -10.14
C TYR A 50 -22.67 12.33 -10.95
N LEU A 51 -22.82 13.08 -12.04
CA LEU A 51 -21.68 13.60 -12.81
C LEU A 51 -20.83 14.58 -11.97
N ILE A 52 -21.46 15.43 -11.17
CA ILE A 52 -20.75 16.32 -10.24
C ILE A 52 -20.01 15.49 -9.19
N PHE A 53 -20.66 14.48 -8.61
CA PHE A 53 -20.02 13.57 -7.67
C PHE A 53 -18.82 12.84 -8.28
N LEU A 54 -18.97 12.33 -9.52
CA LEU A 54 -17.89 11.69 -10.25
C LEU A 54 -16.74 12.67 -10.53
N PHE A 55 -17.05 13.90 -10.92
CA PHE A 55 -16.05 14.93 -11.13
C PHE A 55 -15.26 15.24 -9.85
N VAL A 56 -15.94 15.45 -8.72
CA VAL A 56 -15.31 15.65 -7.41
C VAL A 56 -14.41 14.46 -7.07
N LEU A 57 -14.91 13.24 -7.27
CA LEU A 57 -14.16 12.02 -6.99
C LEU A 57 -12.92 11.87 -7.86
N ILE A 58 -13.00 12.22 -9.15
CA ILE A 58 -11.85 12.24 -10.05
C ILE A 58 -10.80 13.26 -9.56
N ILE A 59 -11.22 14.44 -9.10
CA ILE A 59 -10.29 15.44 -8.57
C ILE A 59 -9.62 14.95 -7.28
N VAL A 60 -10.36 14.34 -6.36
CA VAL A 60 -9.80 13.80 -5.10
C VAL A 60 -8.78 12.69 -5.37
N THR A 61 -9.05 11.82 -6.35
CA THR A 61 -8.20 10.66 -6.67
C THR A 61 -7.03 10.97 -7.60
N LEU A 62 -7.26 11.76 -8.66
CA LEU A 62 -6.24 12.23 -9.60
C LEU A 62 -5.51 13.48 -9.12
N GLY A 63 -5.90 14.04 -7.97
CA GLY A 63 -5.23 15.20 -7.38
C GLY A 63 -3.77 14.97 -6.97
N ASN A 64 -3.22 13.81 -7.33
CA ASN A 64 -1.82 13.47 -7.22
C ASN A 64 -1.03 14.06 -8.41
N PRO A 65 0.03 14.83 -8.17
CA PRO A 65 0.81 15.45 -9.23
C PRO A 65 1.36 14.41 -10.23
N PRO A 66 1.25 14.62 -11.55
CA PRO A 66 1.88 13.76 -12.56
C PRO A 66 3.41 13.70 -12.40
N MET A 67 4.00 14.68 -11.71
CA MET A 67 5.41 14.77 -11.42
C MET A 67 5.96 13.62 -10.57
N TRP A 68 5.11 12.96 -9.76
CA TRP A 68 5.53 11.78 -8.99
C TRP A 68 6.02 10.63 -9.88
N TYR A 69 5.44 10.49 -11.06
CA TYR A 69 5.89 9.49 -12.04
C TYR A 69 7.33 9.77 -12.47
N TRP A 70 7.65 11.03 -12.79
CA TRP A 70 8.98 11.44 -13.22
C TRP A 70 10.02 11.26 -12.11
N CYS A 71 9.73 11.66 -10.87
CA CYS A 71 10.63 11.43 -9.74
C CYS A 71 10.89 9.93 -9.49
N LYS A 72 9.86 9.08 -9.62
CA LYS A 72 10.01 7.63 -9.50
C LYS A 72 10.90 7.04 -10.59
N ASN A 73 10.82 7.55 -11.81
CA ASN A 73 11.68 7.14 -12.91
C ASN A 73 13.11 7.62 -12.70
N HIS A 74 13.30 8.85 -12.23
CA HIS A 74 14.64 9.35 -11.95
C HIS A 74 15.36 8.55 -10.84
N LEU A 75 14.61 8.09 -9.83
CA LEU A 75 15.11 7.14 -8.83
C LEU A 75 15.46 5.77 -9.43
N ASN A 76 14.76 5.31 -10.47
CA ASN A 76 15.13 4.10 -11.19
C ASN A 76 16.43 4.26 -11.93
N ASP A 77 16.54 5.35 -12.68
CA ASP A 77 17.71 5.62 -13.50
C ASP A 77 18.97 5.73 -12.61
N SER A 78 18.81 6.28 -11.42
CA SER A 78 19.91 6.47 -10.46
C SER A 78 20.31 5.21 -9.69
N PHE A 79 19.37 4.34 -9.30
CA PHE A 79 19.71 3.14 -8.51
C PHE A 79 19.61 1.84 -9.31
N MET A 80 18.53 1.65 -10.07
CA MET A 80 18.18 0.36 -10.65
C MET A 80 18.83 0.12 -12.01
N ASP A 81 18.81 1.16 -12.83
CA ASP A 81 19.24 1.13 -14.23
C ASP A 81 20.62 1.76 -14.43
N ALA A 82 21.17 2.38 -13.39
CA ALA A 82 22.56 2.83 -13.33
C ALA A 82 23.51 1.65 -13.59
N ARG A 83 24.46 1.89 -14.49
CA ARG A 83 25.45 0.90 -14.91
C ARG A 83 26.74 1.09 -14.13
N PHE A 84 27.32 -0.02 -13.72
CA PHE A 84 28.67 -0.06 -13.17
C PHE A 84 29.46 -1.20 -13.81
N HIS A 85 30.77 -1.03 -13.91
CA HIS A 85 31.65 -2.00 -14.51
C HIS A 85 32.06 -3.04 -13.47
N ASP A 86 31.53 -4.26 -13.57
CA ASP A 86 32.18 -5.42 -12.94
C ASP A 86 33.37 -5.80 -13.81
N CYS A 87 34.45 -6.39 -13.28
CA CYS A 87 35.72 -6.61 -14.01
C CYS A 87 35.57 -7.36 -15.37
N VAL A 88 34.40 -7.96 -15.62
CA VAL A 88 34.04 -8.74 -16.80
C VAL A 88 33.04 -8.01 -17.73
N ALA A 89 32.10 -7.23 -17.18
CA ALA A 89 30.99 -6.66 -17.96
C ALA A 89 30.27 -5.52 -17.21
N GLU A 90 29.57 -4.68 -17.97
CA GLU A 90 28.61 -3.73 -17.41
C GLU A 90 27.43 -4.47 -16.76
N ARG A 91 27.08 -4.06 -15.54
CA ARG A 91 25.94 -4.61 -14.79
C ARG A 91 25.09 -3.49 -14.21
N THR A 92 23.87 -3.87 -13.86
CA THR A 92 22.88 -3.04 -13.17
C THR A 92 22.45 -3.72 -11.88
N PHE A 93 21.73 -3.01 -11.02
CA PHE A 93 21.19 -3.55 -9.77
C PHE A 93 20.38 -4.84 -10.00
N LYS A 94 19.59 -4.89 -11.07
CA LYS A 94 18.73 -6.04 -11.43
C LYS A 94 19.53 -7.31 -11.78
N ASN A 95 20.80 -7.17 -12.16
CA ASN A 95 21.65 -8.27 -12.64
C ASN A 95 22.78 -8.64 -11.66
N LEU A 96 22.65 -8.24 -10.40
CA LEU A 96 23.57 -8.59 -9.32
C LEU A 96 23.35 -10.04 -8.88
N SER A 97 24.43 -10.82 -8.78
CA SER A 97 24.36 -12.23 -8.38
C SER A 97 25.38 -12.65 -7.32
N THR A 98 26.44 -11.87 -7.06
CA THR A 98 27.50 -12.26 -6.10
C THR A 98 27.74 -11.19 -5.02
N ILE A 99 28.28 -11.62 -3.87
CA ILE A 99 28.65 -10.71 -2.77
C ILE A 99 29.70 -9.69 -3.21
N THR A 100 30.66 -10.10 -4.05
CA THR A 100 31.66 -9.19 -4.61
C THR A 100 31.03 -8.11 -5.48
N GLN A 101 30.01 -8.47 -6.28
CA GLN A 101 29.27 -7.50 -7.09
C GLN A 101 28.43 -6.56 -6.22
N PHE A 102 27.85 -7.05 -5.12
CA PHE A 102 27.18 -6.19 -4.14
C PHE A 102 28.12 -5.11 -3.62
N TRP A 103 29.34 -5.46 -3.20
CA TRP A 103 30.29 -4.47 -2.68
C TRP A 103 30.72 -3.46 -3.74
N LYS A 104 30.92 -3.89 -4.99
CA LYS A 104 31.20 -2.96 -6.09
C LYS A 104 30.04 -2.02 -6.36
N PHE A 105 28.80 -2.52 -6.32
CA PHE A 105 27.61 -1.69 -6.44
C PHE A 105 27.51 -0.69 -5.29
N ALA A 106 27.80 -1.13 -4.05
CA ALA A 106 27.79 -0.29 -2.87
C ALA A 106 28.83 0.84 -2.96
N GLU A 107 30.06 0.54 -3.39
CA GLU A 107 31.16 1.50 -3.49
C GLU A 107 31.03 2.49 -4.65
N THR A 108 30.26 2.14 -5.69
CA THR A 108 30.07 2.97 -6.88
C THR A 108 28.66 3.56 -6.91
N VAL A 109 27.70 2.84 -7.47
CA VAL A 109 26.33 3.30 -7.71
C VAL A 109 25.64 3.74 -6.42
N MET A 110 25.73 2.96 -5.34
CA MET A 110 24.99 3.29 -4.10
C MET A 110 25.50 4.60 -3.48
N ILE A 111 26.81 4.75 -3.33
CA ILE A 111 27.41 5.98 -2.80
C ILE A 111 27.17 7.16 -3.74
N ASP A 112 27.43 7.00 -5.04
CA ASP A 112 27.29 8.11 -5.99
C ASP A 112 25.84 8.55 -6.17
N SER A 113 24.87 7.64 -6.06
CA SER A 113 23.44 7.96 -6.16
C SER A 113 22.86 8.56 -4.88
N ILE A 114 23.45 8.31 -3.71
CA ILE A 114 23.02 8.91 -2.43
C ILE A 114 23.69 10.27 -2.21
N TYR A 115 25.00 10.36 -2.42
CA TYR A 115 25.80 11.54 -2.03
C TYR A 115 26.30 12.38 -3.22
N GLY A 116 26.04 11.96 -4.46
CA GLY A 116 26.61 12.59 -5.64
C GLY A 116 28.04 12.13 -5.95
N LYS A 117 28.55 12.57 -7.11
CA LYS A 117 29.84 12.11 -7.67
C LYS A 117 31.06 12.84 -7.10
N SER A 118 30.89 14.03 -6.50
CA SER A 118 32.02 14.83 -6.01
C SER A 118 31.74 15.43 -4.63
N GLU A 119 32.78 15.53 -3.79
CA GLU A 119 32.73 16.20 -2.48
C GLU A 119 32.60 17.73 -2.58
N ASN A 120 32.97 18.31 -3.73
CA ASN A 120 32.86 19.74 -4.01
C ASN A 120 31.45 20.19 -4.41
N ASP A 121 30.53 19.25 -4.59
CA ASP A 121 29.11 19.62 -4.69
C ASP A 121 28.69 20.10 -3.29
N THR A 122 28.53 21.41 -3.13
CA THR A 122 28.06 22.10 -1.90
C THR A 122 26.66 21.68 -1.43
N HIS A 123 26.12 20.63 -2.04
CA HIS A 123 24.83 20.01 -1.86
C HIS A 123 24.96 18.68 -1.11
N GLN A 124 25.73 18.64 -0.02
CA GLN A 124 26.13 17.44 0.76
C GLN A 124 24.96 16.58 1.34
N ALA A 125 23.71 16.86 1.00
CA ALA A 125 22.55 16.06 1.38
C ALA A 125 21.47 15.96 0.28
N PHE A 126 21.77 16.34 -0.97
CA PHE A 126 20.78 16.28 -2.05
C PHE A 126 20.90 14.99 -2.87
N VAL A 127 19.96 14.08 -2.68
CA VAL A 127 19.73 12.94 -3.57
C VAL A 127 18.97 13.50 -4.79
N LEU A 128 19.58 13.49 -5.98
CA LEU A 128 18.99 13.97 -7.24
C LEU A 128 18.89 15.50 -7.45
N GLN A 129 19.89 16.28 -7.01
CA GLN A 129 20.01 17.76 -7.18
C GLN A 129 18.89 18.61 -6.52
N ASP A 130 17.62 18.22 -6.66
CA ASP A 130 16.41 18.92 -6.20
C ASP A 130 15.71 18.24 -5.00
N SER A 131 16.21 17.10 -4.53
CA SER A 131 15.63 16.38 -3.39
C SER A 131 16.64 16.20 -2.28
N LYS A 132 16.21 16.35 -1.02
CA LYS A 132 17.05 16.24 0.18
C LYS A 132 16.86 14.87 0.83
N LEU A 133 17.95 14.26 1.29
CA LEU A 133 17.89 13.06 2.12
C LEU A 133 17.24 13.39 3.49
N VAL A 134 16.31 12.55 3.92
CA VAL A 134 15.66 12.66 5.23
C VAL A 134 16.28 11.62 6.15
N GLY A 135 16.95 12.10 7.21
CA GLY A 135 17.72 11.26 8.11
C GLY A 135 18.88 10.58 7.40
N VAL A 136 19.32 9.44 7.93
CA VAL A 136 20.48 8.69 7.44
C VAL A 136 20.07 7.40 6.71
N PRO A 137 20.78 6.99 5.64
CA PRO A 137 20.50 5.71 4.99
C PRO A 137 20.94 4.57 5.91
N ARG A 138 20.10 3.55 6.06
CA ARG A 138 20.37 2.39 6.92
C ARG A 138 20.63 1.14 6.10
N LEU A 139 21.75 0.48 6.38
CA LEU A 139 22.00 -0.89 5.95
C LEU A 139 21.58 -1.85 7.05
N ARG A 140 20.71 -2.80 6.75
CA ARG A 140 20.28 -3.84 7.69
C ARG A 140 20.52 -5.23 7.12
N GLN A 141 20.98 -6.16 7.93
CA GLN A 141 21.31 -7.52 7.56
C GLN A 141 20.58 -8.52 8.45
N VAL A 142 20.10 -9.59 7.82
CA VAL A 142 19.54 -10.77 8.49
C VAL A 142 20.42 -11.98 8.23
N ARG A 143 20.72 -12.74 9.30
CA ARG A 143 21.67 -13.86 9.30
C ARG A 143 21.01 -15.11 9.88
N VAL A 144 21.53 -16.28 9.49
CA VAL A 144 21.16 -17.58 10.06
C VAL A 144 22.30 -18.19 10.85
N ARG A 145 21.95 -19.01 11.85
CA ARG A 145 22.91 -19.70 12.70
C ARG A 145 23.66 -20.82 11.95
N ASN A 146 24.80 -21.21 12.52
CA ASN A 146 25.71 -22.20 11.93
C ASN A 146 25.16 -23.62 11.99
N ASP A 147 24.34 -23.89 13.00
CA ASP A 147 23.68 -25.17 13.26
C ASP A 147 22.35 -25.31 12.51
N SER A 148 22.09 -24.44 11.53
CA SER A 148 20.82 -24.42 10.80
C SER A 148 20.60 -25.64 9.90
N CYS A 149 21.65 -26.38 9.51
CA CYS A 149 21.45 -27.65 8.80
C CYS A 149 22.39 -28.76 9.23
N VAL A 150 21.88 -29.98 9.09
CA VAL A 150 22.57 -31.22 9.42
C VAL A 150 23.26 -31.74 8.17
N VAL A 151 24.60 -31.74 8.19
CA VAL A 151 25.41 -32.38 7.15
C VAL A 151 25.36 -33.91 7.33
N ARG A 152 25.18 -34.64 6.24
CA ARG A 152 25.18 -36.11 6.26
C ARG A 152 26.53 -36.62 6.80
N GLN A 153 26.51 -37.61 7.69
CA GLN A 153 27.70 -38.12 8.38
C GLN A 153 28.87 -38.47 7.42
N SER A 154 28.56 -39.01 6.23
CA SER A 154 29.54 -39.35 5.21
C SER A 154 30.30 -38.15 4.62
N LEU A 155 29.73 -36.94 4.68
CA LEU A 155 30.30 -35.69 4.15
C LEU A 155 30.82 -34.75 5.24
N ASN A 156 30.70 -35.15 6.51
CA ASN A 156 31.07 -34.31 7.65
C ASN A 156 32.57 -33.98 7.70
N ARG A 157 33.42 -34.78 7.05
CA ARG A 157 34.86 -34.50 6.90
C ARG A 157 35.18 -33.43 5.86
N SER A 158 34.28 -33.20 4.90
CA SER A 158 34.50 -32.28 3.77
C SER A 158 33.71 -30.97 3.91
N ILE A 159 32.61 -30.98 4.67
CA ILE A 159 31.71 -29.84 4.84
C ILE A 159 31.56 -29.57 6.33
N GLU A 160 32.30 -28.57 6.83
CA GLU A 160 32.27 -28.18 8.25
C GLU A 160 31.08 -27.26 8.59
N LEU A 161 30.63 -26.45 7.62
CA LEU A 161 29.60 -25.44 7.82
C LEU A 161 28.50 -25.58 6.77
N CYS A 162 27.26 -25.50 7.25
CA CYS A 162 26.06 -25.59 6.44
C CYS A 162 25.10 -24.48 6.86
N TYR A 163 24.39 -23.88 5.90
CA TYR A 163 23.40 -22.86 6.19
C TYR A 163 22.07 -23.12 5.46
N GLU A 164 20.97 -23.25 6.21
CA GLU A 164 19.62 -23.49 5.66
C GLU A 164 18.98 -22.17 5.13
N PRO A 165 17.93 -22.19 4.28
CA PRO A 165 17.14 -20.99 3.98
C PRO A 165 16.61 -20.31 5.25
N TYR A 166 16.28 -19.02 5.13
CA TYR A 166 15.84 -18.25 6.28
C TYR A 166 14.53 -18.81 6.87
N SER A 167 14.52 -19.00 8.18
CA SER A 167 13.32 -19.17 8.99
C SER A 167 13.52 -18.40 10.29
N HIS A 168 12.43 -17.94 10.90
CA HIS A 168 12.51 -17.28 12.21
C HIS A 168 13.13 -18.19 13.29
N ALA A 169 13.00 -19.51 13.17
CA ALA A 169 13.60 -20.45 14.11
C ALA A 169 15.13 -20.51 14.01
N TYR A 170 15.70 -20.22 12.83
CA TYR A 170 17.15 -20.27 12.57
C TYR A 170 17.83 -18.91 12.51
N GLU A 171 17.11 -17.83 12.81
CA GLU A 171 17.68 -16.49 12.87
C GLU A 171 18.81 -16.43 13.91
N ASP A 172 19.92 -15.77 13.53
CA ASP A 172 21.08 -15.59 14.39
C ASP A 172 20.98 -14.25 15.11
N THR A 173 20.76 -14.32 16.43
CA THR A 173 20.61 -13.15 17.31
C THR A 173 21.85 -12.89 18.16
N LYS A 174 22.92 -13.68 18.01
CA LYS A 174 24.14 -13.53 18.81
C LYS A 174 25.09 -12.52 18.17
N PRO A 175 25.74 -11.64 18.96
CA PRO A 175 26.73 -10.72 18.41
C PRO A 175 27.86 -11.49 17.71
N PHE A 176 28.36 -10.93 16.61
CA PHE A 176 29.44 -11.55 15.83
C PHE A 176 30.63 -10.61 15.66
N TRP A 177 31.80 -11.18 15.35
CA TRP A 177 33.05 -10.44 15.24
C TRP A 177 32.93 -9.21 14.32
N PRO A 178 33.40 -8.02 14.74
CA PRO A 178 34.19 -7.69 15.93
C PRO A 178 33.37 -7.44 17.21
N GLY A 179 32.03 -7.50 17.16
CA GLY A 179 31.16 -7.39 18.34
C GLY A 179 31.03 -5.99 18.92
N ASN A 180 31.51 -4.97 18.21
CA ASN A 180 31.46 -3.58 18.65
C ASN A 180 30.65 -2.73 17.67
N GLY A 181 29.56 -2.12 18.15
CA GLY A 181 28.65 -1.29 17.35
C GLY A 181 27.42 -2.04 16.83
N THR A 182 26.44 -1.28 16.34
CA THR A 182 25.11 -1.76 15.92
C THR A 182 25.17 -2.72 14.74
N ALA A 183 26.19 -2.61 13.88
CA ALA A 183 26.39 -3.52 12.76
C ALA A 183 26.70 -4.96 13.19
N TRP A 184 27.11 -5.18 14.44
CA TRP A 184 27.66 -6.45 14.91
C TRP A 184 26.91 -7.02 16.11
N THR A 185 26.02 -6.22 16.71
CA THR A 185 25.08 -6.62 17.76
C THR A 185 23.67 -6.68 17.20
N TYR A 186 22.92 -7.73 17.54
CA TYR A 186 21.55 -7.90 17.06
C TYR A 186 20.60 -6.92 17.75
N SER A 187 19.77 -6.24 16.96
CA SER A 187 18.67 -5.41 17.47
C SER A 187 17.31 -6.02 17.12
N THR A 188 16.39 -5.92 18.07
CA THR A 188 15.04 -6.47 17.90
C THR A 188 14.20 -5.63 16.94
N ALA A 189 13.11 -6.20 16.44
CA ALA A 189 12.18 -5.47 15.58
C ALA A 189 11.55 -4.26 16.31
N GLU A 190 11.31 -4.36 17.62
CA GLU A 190 10.74 -3.29 18.42
C GLU A 190 11.71 -2.12 18.59
N GLU A 191 12.99 -2.40 18.87
CA GLU A 191 14.06 -1.39 18.98
C GLU A 191 14.26 -0.61 17.68
N LEU A 192 14.22 -1.31 16.54
CA LEU A 192 14.36 -0.68 15.22
C LEU A 192 13.06 -0.04 14.75
N GLY A 193 11.94 -0.31 15.42
CA GLY A 193 10.61 -0.13 14.88
C GLY A 193 10.42 -0.84 13.53
N GLY A 194 11.16 -1.90 13.22
CA GLY A 194 11.05 -2.60 11.93
C GLY A 194 9.82 -3.49 11.84
N SER A 195 9.18 -3.57 10.68
CA SER A 195 8.12 -4.55 10.42
C SER A 195 8.63 -5.75 9.62
N SER A 196 7.87 -6.83 9.56
CA SER A 196 8.27 -8.01 8.77
C SER A 196 8.22 -7.71 7.27
N TYR A 197 9.27 -8.04 6.53
CA TYR A 197 9.33 -7.85 5.09
C TYR A 197 9.10 -9.16 4.33
N ARG A 198 8.14 -9.18 3.39
CA ARG A 198 7.90 -10.34 2.52
C ARG A 198 8.78 -10.23 1.26
N GLY A 199 9.87 -10.98 1.22
CA GLY A 199 10.74 -11.13 0.06
C GLY A 199 10.20 -12.12 -0.98
N ARG A 200 11.00 -12.40 -2.01
CA ARG A 200 10.64 -13.37 -3.06
C ARG A 200 10.71 -14.79 -2.53
N PHE A 201 11.66 -15.09 -1.64
CA PHE A 201 11.95 -16.44 -1.17
C PHE A 201 11.54 -16.69 0.28
N SER A 202 11.59 -15.66 1.13
CA SER A 202 11.28 -15.80 2.54
C SER A 202 10.66 -14.53 3.10
N LYS A 203 9.96 -14.66 4.24
CA LYS A 203 9.46 -13.53 5.03
C LYS A 203 10.48 -13.25 6.12
N TYR A 204 11.12 -12.09 6.10
CA TYR A 204 12.15 -11.68 7.04
C TYR A 204 11.55 -10.88 8.20
N GLY A 205 12.16 -10.98 9.38
CA GLY A 205 11.82 -10.15 10.52
C GLY A 205 12.19 -8.67 10.32
N GLY A 206 11.64 -7.82 11.19
CA GLY A 206 11.98 -6.40 11.26
C GLY A 206 13.30 -6.11 12.00
N GLY A 207 13.82 -7.08 12.76
CA GLY A 207 15.09 -7.01 13.46
C GLY A 207 16.30 -7.28 12.57
N GLY A 208 17.46 -7.38 13.21
CA GLY A 208 18.71 -7.75 12.56
C GLY A 208 19.89 -6.90 13.03
N TYR A 209 20.97 -6.99 12.27
CA TYR A 209 22.18 -6.18 12.46
C TYR A 209 22.09 -4.98 11.55
N TYR A 210 22.37 -3.78 12.02
CA TYR A 210 22.21 -2.59 11.20
C TYR A 210 23.33 -1.57 11.39
N GLU A 211 23.67 -0.88 10.31
CA GLU A 211 24.59 0.25 10.30
C GLU A 211 23.89 1.45 9.67
N ASP A 212 23.86 2.55 10.40
CA ASP A 212 23.42 3.84 9.89
C ASP A 212 24.61 4.52 9.21
N LEU A 213 24.48 4.77 7.91
CA LEU A 213 25.49 5.49 7.15
C LEU A 213 25.50 6.97 7.58
N SER A 214 26.63 7.66 7.44
CA SER A 214 26.70 9.09 7.74
C SER A 214 26.09 9.92 6.61
N LEU A 215 25.64 11.15 6.91
CA LEU A 215 25.30 12.13 5.87
C LEU A 215 26.53 12.54 5.05
N ASN A 216 27.73 12.47 5.65
CA ASN A 216 28.97 12.79 4.97
C ASN A 216 29.42 11.62 4.09
N ARG A 217 29.67 11.91 2.81
CA ARG A 217 30.13 10.92 1.81
C ARG A 217 31.37 10.16 2.27
N SER A 218 32.40 10.86 2.74
CA SER A 218 33.69 10.26 3.11
C SER A 218 33.55 9.34 4.33
N GLU A 219 32.77 9.74 5.34
CA GLU A 219 32.48 8.92 6.52
C GLU A 219 31.61 7.70 6.16
N ALA A 220 30.63 7.87 5.27
CA ALA A 220 29.82 6.76 4.78
C ALA A 220 30.69 5.72 4.03
N ILE A 221 31.65 6.17 3.22
CA ILE A 221 32.62 5.28 2.55
C ILE A 221 33.49 4.55 3.57
N GLU A 222 33.99 5.24 4.60
CA GLU A 222 34.79 4.62 5.67
C GLU A 222 34.01 3.52 6.42
N LYS A 223 32.73 3.79 6.75
CA LYS A 223 31.83 2.80 7.33
C LYS A 223 31.65 1.60 6.41
N LEU A 224 31.39 1.81 5.11
CA LEU A 224 31.25 0.71 4.15
C LEU A 224 32.52 -0.13 4.01
N LEU A 225 33.69 0.51 3.96
CA LEU A 225 34.97 -0.18 3.90
C LEU A 225 35.22 -0.99 5.17
N THR A 226 34.84 -0.47 6.34
CA THR A 226 34.92 -1.20 7.60
C THR A 226 34.03 -2.45 7.59
N LEU A 227 32.80 -2.35 7.10
CA LEU A 227 31.90 -3.51 6.94
C LEU A 227 32.46 -4.54 5.95
N LYS A 228 33.03 -4.09 4.83
CA LYS A 228 33.63 -4.96 3.81
C LYS A 228 34.87 -5.68 4.34
N ASN A 229 35.80 -4.96 4.97
CA ASN A 229 37.05 -5.51 5.49
C ASN A 229 36.83 -6.51 6.62
N ASN A 230 35.83 -6.28 7.47
CA ASN A 230 35.45 -7.19 8.55
C ASN A 230 34.46 -8.30 8.11
N GLN A 231 34.29 -8.51 6.81
CA GLN A 231 33.44 -9.57 6.25
C GLN A 231 32.00 -9.56 6.80
N TRP A 232 31.37 -8.38 6.87
CA TRP A 232 30.00 -8.23 7.37
C TRP A 232 29.03 -9.14 6.62
N ILE A 233 29.20 -9.29 5.30
CA ILE A 233 28.41 -10.20 4.46
C ILE A 233 29.16 -11.51 4.25
N THR A 234 28.61 -12.59 4.79
CA THR A 234 29.09 -13.97 4.62
C THR A 234 28.01 -14.89 4.05
N GLY A 235 28.32 -16.18 3.83
CA GLY A 235 27.35 -17.21 3.45
C GLY A 235 26.18 -17.42 4.44
N ARG A 236 26.29 -16.89 5.66
CA ARG A 236 25.22 -16.84 6.68
C ARG A 236 24.17 -15.79 6.40
N THR A 237 24.53 -14.78 5.63
CA THR A 237 23.63 -13.68 5.28
C THR A 237 22.50 -14.22 4.42
N ARG A 238 21.25 -13.85 4.74
CA ARG A 238 20.08 -14.21 3.94
C ARG A 238 19.44 -13.02 3.26
N ALA A 239 19.43 -11.87 3.91
CA ALA A 239 18.94 -10.64 3.30
C ALA A 239 19.75 -9.45 3.77
N ILE A 240 19.94 -8.49 2.87
CA ILE A 240 20.44 -7.16 3.17
C ILE A 240 19.40 -6.17 2.67
N PHE A 241 19.12 -5.14 3.45
CA PHE A 241 18.19 -4.07 3.16
C PHE A 241 18.96 -2.75 3.19
N LEU A 242 18.79 -1.93 2.15
CA LEU A 242 19.17 -0.53 2.17
C LEU A 242 17.89 0.29 2.21
N ASP A 243 17.67 0.99 3.30
CA ASP A 243 16.53 1.87 3.50
C ASP A 243 16.99 3.32 3.41
N LEU A 244 16.38 4.09 2.49
CA LEU A 244 16.66 5.50 2.29
C LEU A 244 15.38 6.30 2.04
N MET A 245 15.41 7.57 2.43
CA MET A 245 14.27 8.47 2.35
C MET A 245 14.69 9.80 1.76
N VAL A 246 13.92 10.25 0.79
CA VAL A 246 14.25 11.42 0.00
C VAL A 246 13.04 12.32 -0.06
N TYR A 247 13.16 13.53 0.47
CA TYR A 247 12.14 14.55 0.39
C TYR A 247 12.41 15.47 -0.80
N ASN A 248 11.43 15.62 -1.68
CA ASN A 248 11.52 16.55 -2.81
C ASN A 248 10.66 17.79 -2.50
N ALA A 249 11.31 18.95 -2.36
CA ALA A 249 10.64 20.20 -2.03
C ALA A 249 9.73 20.71 -3.15
N ASN A 250 10.09 20.46 -4.42
CA ASN A 250 9.28 20.90 -5.57
C ASN A 250 7.93 20.18 -5.64
N ASN A 251 7.86 18.94 -5.15
CA ASN A 251 6.66 18.10 -5.19
C ASN A 251 5.97 17.92 -3.83
N ASP A 252 6.57 18.47 -2.77
CA ASP A 252 6.18 18.27 -1.37
C ASP A 252 5.85 16.80 -1.05
N ALA A 253 6.77 15.91 -1.43
CA ALA A 253 6.58 14.47 -1.33
C ALA A 253 7.84 13.76 -0.85
N ILE A 254 7.63 12.72 -0.05
CA ILE A 254 8.70 11.84 0.44
C ILE A 254 8.71 10.57 -0.42
N PHE A 255 9.86 10.26 -0.96
CA PHE A 255 10.15 9.03 -1.67
C PHE A 255 10.95 8.10 -0.77
N ILE A 256 10.37 6.95 -0.47
CA ILE A 256 10.99 5.89 0.31
C ILE A 256 11.50 4.85 -0.67
N VAL A 257 12.80 4.59 -0.65
CA VAL A 257 13.44 3.56 -1.48
C VAL A 257 14.03 2.50 -0.57
N LYS A 258 13.67 1.25 -0.84
CA LYS A 258 14.16 0.07 -0.15
C LYS A 258 14.77 -0.88 -1.18
N LEU A 259 16.08 -1.07 -1.13
CA LEU A 259 16.78 -2.07 -1.92
C LEU A 259 16.96 -3.32 -1.09
N VAL A 260 16.64 -4.47 -1.65
CA VAL A 260 16.70 -5.77 -0.97
C VAL A 260 17.59 -6.71 -1.76
N PHE A 261 18.53 -7.33 -1.07
CA PHE A 261 19.47 -8.30 -1.60
C PHE A 261 19.28 -9.62 -0.86
N GLU A 262 18.51 -10.55 -1.45
CA GLU A 262 18.28 -11.88 -0.88
C GLU A 262 19.41 -12.81 -1.29
N ASN A 263 20.24 -13.23 -0.34
CA ASN A 263 21.32 -14.18 -0.59
C ASN A 263 20.84 -15.62 -0.39
N ILE A 264 20.72 -16.34 -1.49
CA ILE A 264 20.19 -17.70 -1.55
C ILE A 264 21.37 -18.68 -1.61
N PRO A 265 21.43 -19.70 -0.72
CA PRO A 265 22.56 -20.64 -0.64
C PRO A 265 22.99 -21.30 -1.97
N ARG A 266 22.08 -21.46 -2.93
CA ARG A 266 22.36 -22.11 -4.24
C ARG A 266 22.54 -21.15 -5.42
N ARG A 267 22.02 -19.92 -5.33
CA ARG A 267 21.85 -19.04 -6.49
C ARG A 267 22.59 -17.70 -6.36
N GLY A 268 23.19 -17.45 -5.20
CA GLY A 268 23.81 -16.17 -4.88
C GLY A 268 22.77 -15.11 -4.54
N ILE A 269 23.10 -13.86 -4.81
CA ILE A 269 22.25 -12.72 -4.50
C ILE A 269 21.14 -12.59 -5.54
N TYR A 270 19.91 -12.38 -5.07
CA TYR A 270 18.77 -11.97 -5.85
C TYR A 270 18.34 -10.58 -5.40
N THR A 271 18.18 -9.66 -6.34
CA THR A 271 17.82 -8.28 -6.01
C THR A 271 16.34 -8.02 -6.22
N HIS A 272 15.77 -7.29 -5.27
CA HIS A 272 14.42 -6.78 -5.32
C HIS A 272 14.44 -5.34 -4.82
N TYR A 273 13.55 -4.50 -5.32
CA TYR A 273 13.45 -3.13 -4.86
C TYR A 273 12.01 -2.75 -4.60
N PHE A 274 11.84 -1.74 -3.77
CA PHE A 274 10.54 -1.18 -3.45
C PHE A 274 10.67 0.34 -3.41
N ARG A 275 9.76 1.03 -4.11
CA ARG A 275 9.66 2.48 -4.10
C ARG A 275 8.26 2.88 -3.68
N ARG A 276 8.14 3.74 -2.68
CA ARG A 276 6.87 4.33 -2.27
C ARG A 276 6.99 5.83 -2.22
N THR A 277 5.86 6.48 -2.47
CA THR A 277 5.71 7.91 -2.35
C THR A 277 4.67 8.15 -1.29
N VAL A 278 5.03 8.96 -0.30
CA VAL A 278 4.12 9.46 0.72
C VAL A 278 3.99 10.96 0.47
N ARG A 279 2.76 11.41 0.33
CA ARG A 279 2.44 12.82 0.18
C ARG A 279 2.40 13.44 1.57
N LEU A 280 2.97 14.64 1.71
CA LEU A 280 2.68 15.52 2.83
C LEU A 280 1.56 16.46 2.40
N HIS A 281 0.60 16.70 3.29
CA HIS A 281 -0.53 17.54 2.97
C HIS A 281 -0.35 18.92 3.59
N GLN A 282 0.42 19.75 2.91
CA GLN A 282 0.51 21.16 3.29
C GLN A 282 -0.49 21.99 2.48
N LEU A 283 -1.32 22.79 3.17
CA LEU A 283 -2.24 23.76 2.54
C LEU A 283 -1.48 25.03 2.12
N VAL A 284 -0.50 24.89 1.21
CA VAL A 284 0.36 26.02 0.79
C VAL A 284 -0.17 26.70 -0.47
N THR A 285 -0.56 25.92 -1.47
CA THR A 285 -0.95 26.42 -2.79
C THR A 285 -2.46 26.53 -2.93
N ALA A 286 -2.94 27.42 -3.80
CA ALA A 286 -4.36 27.53 -4.13
C ALA A 286 -4.98 26.19 -4.58
N TYR A 287 -4.18 25.35 -5.25
CA TYR A 287 -4.58 24.01 -5.63
C TYR A 287 -4.85 23.10 -4.42
N HIS A 288 -4.05 23.18 -3.35
CA HIS A 288 -4.30 22.42 -2.13
C HIS A 288 -5.62 22.82 -1.45
N TYR A 289 -5.93 24.11 -1.40
CA TYR A 289 -7.24 24.58 -0.91
C TYR A 289 -8.39 24.08 -1.79
N PHE A 290 -8.23 24.12 -3.12
CA PHE A 290 -9.24 23.59 -4.03
C PHE A 290 -9.50 22.09 -3.81
N VAL A 291 -8.44 21.29 -3.69
CA VAL A 291 -8.57 19.84 -3.40
C VAL A 291 -9.23 19.61 -2.04
N ALA A 292 -8.89 20.40 -1.02
CA ALA A 292 -9.53 20.31 0.31
C ALA A 292 -11.04 20.61 0.24
N VAL A 293 -11.47 21.61 -0.54
CA VAL A 293 -12.89 21.88 -0.79
C VAL A 293 -13.56 20.68 -1.47
N CYS A 294 -12.91 20.07 -2.47
CA CYS A 294 -13.43 18.84 -3.10
C CYS A 294 -13.53 17.67 -2.11
N GLU A 295 -12.57 17.52 -1.18
CA GLU A 295 -12.65 16.52 -0.10
C GLU A 295 -13.86 16.77 0.83
N CYS A 296 -14.12 18.02 1.21
CA CYS A 296 -15.30 18.37 1.99
C CYS A 296 -16.61 18.09 1.23
N MET A 297 -16.66 18.41 -0.07
CA MET A 297 -17.80 18.08 -0.91
C MET A 297 -18.01 16.56 -1.02
N PHE A 298 -16.93 15.79 -1.15
CA PHE A 298 -16.99 14.33 -1.18
C PHE A 298 -17.63 13.77 0.10
N VAL A 299 -17.20 14.26 1.28
CA VAL A 299 -17.80 13.89 2.57
C VAL A 299 -19.31 14.22 2.60
N ALA A 300 -19.70 15.41 2.12
CA ALA A 300 -21.11 15.81 2.03
C ALA A 300 -21.93 14.87 1.11
N PHE A 301 -21.37 14.43 -0.02
CA PHE A 301 -22.02 13.47 -0.91
C PHE A 301 -22.22 12.10 -0.25
N ILE A 302 -21.24 11.60 0.51
CA ILE A 302 -21.39 10.35 1.27
C ILE A 302 -22.54 10.47 2.28
N PHE A 303 -22.63 11.58 3.02
CA PHE A 303 -23.76 11.81 3.92
C PHE A 303 -25.11 11.90 3.20
N TYR A 304 -25.16 12.57 2.04
CA TYR A 304 -26.36 12.62 1.20
C TYR A 304 -26.83 11.22 0.78
N TYR A 305 -25.92 10.36 0.30
CA TYR A 305 -26.25 8.98 -0.06
C TYR A 305 -26.65 8.11 1.15
N THR A 306 -26.13 8.40 2.33
CA THR A 306 -26.58 7.75 3.58
C THR A 306 -28.03 8.08 3.91
N ILE A 307 -28.44 9.35 3.75
CA ILE A 307 -29.84 9.76 3.95
C ILE A 307 -30.75 9.04 2.95
N ILE A 308 -30.35 8.95 1.68
CA ILE A 308 -31.09 8.19 0.67
C ILE A 308 -31.24 6.73 1.08
N LEU A 309 -30.16 6.07 1.53
CA LEU A 309 -30.22 4.68 1.96
C LEU A 309 -31.24 4.48 3.09
N ILE A 310 -31.23 5.36 4.10
CA ILE A 310 -32.16 5.27 5.24
C ILE A 310 -33.61 5.41 4.77
N VAL A 311 -33.89 6.32 3.84
CA VAL A 311 -35.25 6.53 3.32
C VAL A 311 -35.70 5.32 2.50
N VAL A 312 -34.82 4.77 1.65
CA VAL A 312 -35.10 3.57 0.84
C VAL A 312 -35.33 2.35 1.73
N LEU A 313 -34.54 2.15 2.79
CA LEU A 313 -34.73 1.02 3.71
C LEU A 313 -36.01 1.13 4.54
N LYS A 314 -36.46 2.35 4.85
CA LYS A 314 -37.69 2.57 5.63
C LYS A 314 -38.96 2.37 4.82
N TRP A 315 -38.92 2.50 3.51
CA TRP A 315 -40.09 2.39 2.66
C TRP A 315 -39.97 1.15 1.76
N GLU A 316 -40.95 0.24 1.84
CA GLU A 316 -40.99 -1.05 1.10
C GLU A 316 -40.90 -0.96 -0.44
N HIS A 317 -40.71 0.23 -1.01
CA HIS A 317 -40.42 0.42 -2.44
C HIS A 317 -38.94 0.15 -2.73
N VAL A 318 -38.60 -1.15 -2.76
CA VAL A 318 -37.33 -1.62 -3.31
C VAL A 318 -37.54 -1.95 -4.79
N ASP A 319 -37.39 -0.94 -5.64
CA ASP A 319 -37.57 -1.14 -7.09
C ASP A 319 -36.32 -1.69 -7.78
N SER A 320 -35.13 -1.65 -7.15
CA SER A 320 -33.87 -2.08 -7.77
C SER A 320 -32.91 -2.78 -6.81
N VAL A 321 -32.43 -3.97 -7.22
CA VAL A 321 -31.35 -4.73 -6.53
C VAL A 321 -30.09 -3.88 -6.35
N PHE A 322 -29.83 -2.94 -7.28
CA PHE A 322 -28.70 -2.03 -7.21
C PHE A 322 -28.78 -1.04 -6.04
N ASP A 323 -29.98 -0.62 -5.65
CA ASP A 323 -30.15 0.35 -4.58
C ASP A 323 -30.03 -0.31 -3.19
N VAL A 324 -30.32 -1.62 -3.09
CA VAL A 324 -30.16 -2.39 -1.83
C VAL A 324 -28.76 -2.96 -1.64
N VAL A 325 -28.07 -3.36 -2.72
CA VAL A 325 -26.73 -3.97 -2.61
C VAL A 325 -25.64 -2.95 -2.93
N GLY A 326 -25.81 -2.16 -3.99
CA GLY A 326 -24.80 -1.21 -4.45
C GLY A 326 -24.60 -0.04 -3.50
N LEU A 327 -25.68 0.53 -2.96
CA LEU A 327 -25.61 1.71 -2.09
C LEU A 327 -24.91 1.42 -0.74
N PRO A 328 -25.18 0.30 -0.03
CA PRO A 328 -24.41 -0.05 1.17
C PRO A 328 -22.93 -0.33 0.89
N ILE A 329 -22.61 -0.96 -0.24
CA ILE A 329 -21.22 -1.20 -0.65
C ILE A 329 -20.50 0.13 -0.90
N LEU A 330 -21.13 1.04 -1.64
CA LEU A 330 -20.62 2.38 -1.90
C LEU A 330 -20.36 3.13 -0.58
N LEU A 331 -21.33 3.14 0.34
CA LEU A 331 -21.17 3.81 1.63
C LEU A 331 -20.07 3.15 2.49
N GLY A 332 -20.00 1.83 2.54
CA GLY A 332 -18.97 1.11 3.29
C GLY A 332 -17.56 1.47 2.85
N TYR A 333 -17.31 1.47 1.54
CA TYR A 333 -16.02 1.92 0.99
C TYR A 333 -15.82 3.43 1.14
N GLY A 334 -16.86 4.25 0.98
CA GLY A 334 -16.80 5.70 1.14
C GLY A 334 -16.40 6.12 2.56
N TYR A 335 -17.05 5.57 3.58
CA TYR A 335 -16.65 5.77 4.98
C TYR A 335 -15.25 5.21 5.27
N GLY A 336 -14.89 4.07 4.66
CA GLY A 336 -13.54 3.53 4.73
C GLY A 336 -12.50 4.55 4.24
N VAL A 337 -12.67 5.12 3.05
CA VAL A 337 -11.77 6.14 2.50
C VAL A 337 -11.68 7.35 3.43
N ILE A 338 -12.81 7.85 3.94
CA ILE A 338 -12.84 8.99 4.88
C ILE A 338 -12.05 8.68 6.16
N CYS A 339 -12.29 7.53 6.79
CA CYS A 339 -11.61 7.12 8.02
C CYS A 339 -10.10 6.98 7.81
N PHE A 340 -9.66 6.34 6.72
CA PHE A 340 -8.25 6.20 6.42
C PHE A 340 -7.60 7.57 6.11
N ARG A 341 -8.32 8.47 5.45
CA ARG A 341 -7.83 9.82 5.18
C ARG A 341 -7.64 10.63 6.46
N ILE A 342 -8.60 10.61 7.38
CA ILE A 342 -8.50 11.27 8.69
C ILE A 342 -7.34 10.69 9.51
N TYR A 343 -7.18 9.37 9.51
CA TYR A 343 -6.06 8.72 10.21
C TYR A 343 -4.70 9.16 9.64
N GLY A 344 -4.59 9.31 8.31
CA GLY A 344 -3.41 9.86 7.66
C GLY A 344 -3.04 11.26 8.20
N TYR A 345 -4.02 12.17 8.22
CA TYR A 345 -3.83 13.54 8.71
C TYR A 345 -3.48 13.63 10.20
N VAL A 346 -4.16 12.84 11.06
CA VAL A 346 -4.06 12.99 12.52
C VAL A 346 -2.89 12.21 13.11
N VAL A 347 -2.59 11.02 12.58
CA VAL A 347 -1.61 10.10 13.19
C VAL A 347 -0.32 10.05 12.39
N ILE A 348 -0.41 9.90 11.07
CA ILE A 348 0.76 9.62 10.23
C ILE A 348 1.58 10.88 9.97
N GLU A 349 0.95 11.94 9.48
CA GLU A 349 1.66 13.17 9.10
C GLU A 349 2.46 13.79 10.26
N PRO A 350 1.91 13.95 11.49
CA PRO A 350 2.68 14.49 12.60
C PRO A 350 3.90 13.64 12.98
N GLN A 351 3.76 12.31 12.93
CA GLN A 351 4.88 11.40 13.20
C GLN A 351 5.98 11.51 12.14
N ILE A 352 5.61 11.68 10.88
CA ILE A 352 6.56 11.89 9.78
C ILE A 352 7.31 13.21 9.98
N LEU A 353 6.60 14.30 10.30
CA LEU A 353 7.20 15.61 10.52
C LEU A 353 8.16 15.60 11.73
N GLN A 354 7.79 14.91 12.81
CA GLN A 354 8.67 14.73 13.97
C GLN A 354 9.93 13.95 13.59
N ASN A 355 9.80 12.83 12.87
CA ASN A 355 10.96 12.03 12.45
C ASN A 355 11.89 12.80 11.50
N ILE A 356 11.34 13.63 10.61
CA ILE A 356 12.13 14.53 9.76
C ILE A 356 12.90 15.54 10.62
N SER A 357 12.26 16.12 11.64
CA SER A 357 12.88 17.11 12.52
C SER A 357 13.99 16.55 13.41
N GLU A 358 13.86 15.29 13.84
CA GLU A 358 14.85 14.59 14.66
C GLU A 358 15.95 13.91 13.83
N GLU A 359 15.91 14.01 12.49
CA GLU A 359 16.80 13.34 11.53
C GLU A 359 16.93 11.82 11.76
N LYS A 360 15.91 11.20 12.37
CA LYS A 360 15.88 9.77 12.63
C LYS A 360 15.25 9.03 11.46
N LEU A 361 15.86 7.90 11.08
CA LEU A 361 15.20 6.93 10.22
C LEU A 361 14.10 6.22 11.02
N GLY A 362 12.93 6.84 11.07
CA GLY A 362 11.72 6.28 11.71
C GLY A 362 11.18 5.02 11.03
N ASN A 363 10.14 4.43 11.61
CA ASN A 363 9.43 3.29 11.01
C ASN A 363 8.40 3.76 9.97
N PHE A 364 8.81 3.84 8.70
CA PHE A 364 7.90 4.21 7.62
C PHE A 364 7.35 3.01 6.83
N GLU A 365 7.71 1.78 7.20
CA GLU A 365 7.12 0.59 6.60
C GLU A 365 5.62 0.52 6.90
N SER A 366 5.24 0.82 8.15
CA SER A 366 3.85 0.93 8.58
C SER A 366 3.09 2.00 7.77
N PHE A 367 3.71 3.16 7.53
CA PHE A 367 3.11 4.23 6.73
C PHE A 367 2.96 3.83 5.25
N CYS A 368 3.98 3.20 4.67
CA CYS A 368 3.92 2.68 3.30
C CYS A 368 2.80 1.66 3.14
N PHE A 369 2.65 0.76 4.12
CA PHE A 369 1.59 -0.22 4.15
C PHE A 369 0.21 0.45 4.23
N PHE A 370 0.05 1.42 5.12
CA PHE A 370 -1.18 2.18 5.27
C PHE A 370 -1.55 2.95 3.99
N GLN A 371 -0.60 3.68 3.40
CA GLN A 371 -0.81 4.41 2.15
C GLN A 371 -1.20 3.46 1.00
N ASN A 372 -0.59 2.27 0.95
CA ASN A 372 -0.94 1.27 -0.05
C ASN A 372 -2.36 0.75 0.14
N LEU A 373 -2.78 0.48 1.38
CA LEU A 373 -4.16 0.11 1.69
C LEU A 373 -5.15 1.21 1.31
N TYR A 374 -4.83 2.47 1.65
CA TYR A 374 -5.64 3.63 1.26
C TYR A 374 -5.81 3.71 -0.26
N ASN A 375 -4.71 3.63 -1.03
CA ASN A 375 -4.76 3.67 -2.49
C ASN A 375 -5.59 2.50 -3.08
N ILE A 376 -5.50 1.30 -2.49
CA ILE A 376 -6.30 0.13 -2.90
C ILE A 376 -7.79 0.39 -2.61
N LEU A 377 -8.13 0.85 -1.40
CA LEU A 377 -9.50 1.16 -1.02
C LEU A 377 -10.12 2.25 -1.92
N GLU A 378 -9.37 3.32 -2.19
CA GLU A 378 -9.76 4.40 -3.09
C GLU A 378 -9.99 3.88 -4.53
N SER A 379 -9.09 3.04 -5.05
CA SER A 379 -9.22 2.45 -6.39
C SER A 379 -10.45 1.52 -6.50
N VAL A 380 -10.68 0.70 -5.47
CA VAL A 380 -11.86 -0.17 -5.39
C VAL A 380 -13.13 0.66 -5.27
N PHE A 381 -13.13 1.74 -4.48
CA PHE A 381 -14.25 2.66 -4.37
C PHE A 381 -14.59 3.30 -5.73
N LEU A 382 -13.60 3.85 -6.44
CA LEU A 382 -13.76 4.37 -7.81
C LEU A 382 -14.42 3.35 -8.74
N MET A 383 -13.90 2.11 -8.75
CA MET A 383 -14.43 1.04 -9.60
C MET A 383 -15.91 0.74 -9.27
N ASN A 384 -16.26 0.68 -8.00
CA ASN A 384 -17.63 0.41 -7.55
C ASN A 384 -18.59 1.59 -7.78
N VAL A 385 -18.10 2.83 -7.87
CA VAL A 385 -18.92 4.00 -8.19
C VAL A 385 -19.17 4.06 -9.70
N VAL A 386 -18.11 3.98 -10.50
CA VAL A 386 -18.16 4.27 -11.94
C VAL A 386 -18.99 3.22 -12.69
N TRP A 387 -18.68 1.92 -12.50
CA TRP A 387 -19.22 0.88 -13.37
C TRP A 387 -20.72 0.58 -13.18
N PRO A 388 -21.25 0.43 -11.95
CA PRO A 388 -22.67 0.17 -11.75
C PRO A 388 -23.55 1.32 -12.26
N GLN A 389 -23.11 2.57 -12.05
CA GLN A 389 -23.88 3.73 -12.48
C GLN A 389 -23.81 3.96 -13.98
N LEU A 390 -22.65 3.74 -14.60
CA LEU A 390 -22.53 3.78 -16.05
C LEU A 390 -23.48 2.75 -16.69
N CYS A 391 -23.53 1.52 -16.15
CA CYS A 391 -24.48 0.49 -16.58
C CYS A 391 -25.96 0.88 -16.38
N LYS A 392 -26.30 1.60 -15.29
CA LYS A 392 -27.66 2.09 -15.02
C LYS A 392 -28.12 3.12 -16.05
N TYR A 393 -27.23 4.06 -16.43
CA TYR A 393 -27.58 5.19 -17.32
C TYR A 393 -27.40 4.90 -18.82
N THR A 394 -26.50 3.99 -19.22
CA THR A 394 -26.28 3.69 -20.64
C THR A 394 -27.30 2.69 -21.23
N SER A 395 -28.35 2.30 -20.49
CA SER A 395 -29.41 1.40 -20.98
C SER A 395 -28.88 0.13 -21.65
N PHE A 396 -27.89 -0.54 -21.06
CA PHE A 396 -27.35 -1.79 -21.62
C PHE A 396 -28.42 -2.89 -21.53
N LYS A 397 -29.30 -2.99 -22.54
CA LYS A 397 -30.37 -4.01 -22.63
C LYS A 397 -29.84 -5.45 -22.48
N HIS A 398 -28.55 -5.67 -22.80
CA HIS A 398 -27.85 -6.95 -22.64
C HIS A 398 -27.36 -7.24 -21.21
N ALA A 399 -27.16 -6.22 -20.35
CA ALA A 399 -26.83 -6.48 -18.95
C ALA A 399 -28.03 -7.14 -18.22
N SER A 400 -29.25 -6.73 -18.56
CA SER A 400 -30.47 -7.39 -18.09
C SER A 400 -30.56 -8.86 -18.57
N SER A 401 -30.06 -9.20 -19.76
CA SER A 401 -30.02 -10.60 -20.22
C SER A 401 -28.93 -11.43 -19.54
N LEU A 402 -27.79 -10.84 -19.18
CA LEU A 402 -26.75 -11.47 -18.36
C LEU A 402 -27.26 -11.78 -16.95
N PHE A 403 -27.97 -10.82 -16.32
CA PHE A 403 -28.62 -11.06 -15.04
C PHE A 403 -29.72 -12.12 -15.10
N LYS A 404 -30.38 -12.33 -16.25
CA LYS A 404 -31.36 -13.42 -16.39
C LYS A 404 -30.71 -14.80 -16.38
N HIS A 405 -29.52 -14.95 -16.99
CA HIS A 405 -28.80 -16.22 -17.09
C HIS A 405 -27.66 -16.36 -16.05
N TRP A 406 -27.67 -15.55 -14.99
CA TRP A 406 -26.58 -15.52 -14.00
C TRP A 406 -26.31 -16.90 -13.38
N LYS A 407 -27.34 -17.72 -13.17
CA LYS A 407 -27.21 -19.09 -12.65
C LYS A 407 -26.40 -19.98 -13.60
N GLU A 408 -26.67 -19.89 -14.91
CA GLU A 408 -25.97 -20.66 -15.95
C GLU A 408 -24.52 -20.21 -16.08
N ILE A 409 -24.29 -18.88 -16.09
CA ILE A 409 -22.95 -18.29 -16.12
C ILE A 409 -22.15 -18.74 -14.88
N THR A 410 -22.78 -18.75 -13.71
CA THR A 410 -22.12 -19.19 -12.46
C THR A 410 -21.75 -20.68 -12.54
N ALA A 411 -22.66 -21.53 -13.03
CA ALA A 411 -22.39 -22.96 -13.19
C ALA A 411 -21.22 -23.21 -14.14
N VAL A 412 -21.21 -22.57 -15.33
CA VAL A 412 -20.11 -22.68 -16.29
C VAL A 412 -18.80 -22.14 -15.71
N SER A 413 -18.85 -21.01 -15.00
CA SER A 413 -17.66 -20.41 -14.37
C SER A 413 -17.03 -21.34 -13.34
N VAL A 414 -17.84 -22.01 -12.51
CA VAL A 414 -17.35 -23.00 -11.53
C VAL A 414 -16.65 -24.16 -12.24
N VAL A 415 -17.21 -24.67 -13.34
CA VAL A 415 -16.58 -25.74 -14.12
C VAL A 415 -15.25 -25.28 -14.73
N ILE A 416 -15.20 -24.08 -15.31
CA ILE A 416 -13.97 -23.50 -15.88
C ILE A 416 -12.91 -23.33 -14.79
N ILE A 417 -13.27 -22.78 -13.63
CA ILE A 417 -12.35 -22.61 -12.49
C ILE A 417 -11.83 -23.97 -12.03
N PHE A 418 -12.70 -24.98 -11.94
CA PHE A 418 -12.30 -26.32 -11.54
C PHE A 418 -11.31 -26.95 -12.53
N ILE A 419 -11.59 -26.86 -13.83
CA ILE A 419 -10.67 -27.32 -14.89
C ILE A 419 -9.34 -26.57 -14.80
N PHE A 420 -9.39 -25.25 -14.65
CA PHE A 420 -8.19 -24.42 -14.55
C PHE A 420 -7.33 -24.77 -13.34
N VAL A 421 -7.94 -25.01 -12.17
CA VAL A 421 -7.24 -25.45 -10.96
C VAL A 421 -6.62 -26.83 -11.16
N ILE A 422 -7.32 -27.77 -11.80
CA ILE A 422 -6.76 -29.08 -12.14
C ILE A 422 -5.57 -28.94 -13.09
N CYS A 423 -5.69 -28.14 -14.16
CA CYS A 423 -4.59 -27.90 -15.09
C CYS A 423 -3.37 -27.29 -14.38
N LEU A 424 -3.57 -26.29 -13.52
CA LEU A 424 -2.51 -25.71 -12.71
C LEU A 424 -1.88 -26.74 -11.76
N HIS A 425 -2.68 -27.61 -11.16
CA HIS A 425 -2.18 -28.66 -10.28
C HIS A 425 -1.33 -29.68 -11.07
N VAL A 426 -1.79 -30.12 -12.24
CA VAL A 426 -1.03 -31.01 -13.13
C VAL A 426 0.27 -30.36 -13.60
N MET A 427 0.24 -29.07 -13.97
CA MET A 427 1.45 -28.32 -14.35
C MET A 427 2.46 -28.24 -13.20
N ASN A 428 2.00 -27.90 -11.99
CA ASN A 428 2.86 -27.82 -10.80
C ASN A 428 3.42 -29.19 -10.42
N CYS A 429 2.61 -30.26 -10.47
CA CYS A 429 3.08 -31.62 -10.21
C CYS A 429 4.11 -32.09 -11.24
N ARG A 430 3.92 -31.78 -12.53
CA ARG A 430 4.95 -32.06 -13.55
C ARG A 430 6.22 -31.25 -13.32
N TYR A 431 6.11 -29.99 -12.90
CA TYR A 431 7.28 -29.16 -12.58
C TYR A 431 8.06 -29.67 -11.36
N CYS A 432 7.37 -30.19 -10.34
CA CYS A 432 8.01 -30.83 -9.18
C CYS A 432 8.76 -32.11 -9.54
N ASN A 433 8.26 -32.92 -10.49
CA ASN A 433 8.96 -34.13 -10.96
C ASN A 433 10.25 -33.85 -11.75
N TYR A 434 10.47 -32.61 -12.22
CA TYR A 434 11.73 -32.22 -12.89
C TYR A 434 12.76 -31.57 -11.96
N GLN A 435 12.42 -31.31 -10.69
CA GLN A 435 13.31 -30.62 -9.73
C GLN A 435 13.91 -31.51 -8.63
N PHE A 436 13.75 -32.84 -8.72
CA PHE A 436 14.38 -33.79 -7.81
C PHE A 436 15.50 -34.58 -8.48
#